data_AF-A0A3C1LH99-F1
#
_entry.id   AF-A0A3C1LH99-F1
#
_cell.length_a   1.000
_cell.length_b   1.000
_cell.length_c   1.000
_cell.angle_alpha   90.00
_cell.angle_beta   90.00
_cell.angle_gamma   90.00
#
_symmetry.space_group_name_H-M   'P 1'
#
loop_
_entity.id
_entity.type
_entity.pdbx_description
1 polymer ?
#
loop_
_entity_poly.entity_id
_entity_poly.type
_entity_poly.pdbx_seq_one_letter_code
_entity_poly.pdbx_strand_id
1 'polypeptide(L)'
;MRTSLIKQLLLAFAAVLYLHASEAQPLDTIVQRYVQQALQSNLALQQKNISVQQAALALQTAKSYFLPSVDFQAAYQSGRGGRAIDLPIGNLLNPVYNTLNQLTGSNRFPNVDNVETFFFPTNFYDVKVQT
;
A
#
# COMPACT_ATOMS: atom_id res chain seq x y z
N MET A 1 16.57 34.46 75.49
CA MET A 1 16.43 33.33 74.53
C MET A 1 15.58 33.67 73.30
N ARG A 2 14.41 34.35 73.41
CA ARG A 2 13.53 34.67 72.27
C ARG A 2 14.15 35.55 71.16
N THR A 3 15.00 36.52 71.51
CA THR A 3 15.66 37.41 70.54
C THR A 3 16.78 36.73 69.75
N SER A 4 17.41 35.68 70.30
CA SER A 4 18.43 34.88 69.61
C SER A 4 17.80 33.96 68.55
N LEU A 5 16.64 33.37 68.86
CA LEU A 5 15.90 32.51 67.93
C LEU A 5 15.38 33.27 66.72
N ILE A 6 14.89 34.50 66.91
CA ILE A 6 14.42 35.37 65.79
C ILE A 6 15.59 35.74 64.86
N LYS A 7 16.77 36.05 65.42
CA LYS A 7 17.97 36.33 64.62
C LYS A 7 18.43 35.12 63.81
N GLN A 8 18.40 33.93 64.41
CA GLN A 8 18.71 32.67 63.71
C GLN A 8 17.71 32.36 62.59
N LEU A 9 16.42 32.63 62.83
CA LEU A 9 15.38 32.44 61.82
C LEU A 9 15.52 33.42 60.64
N LEU A 10 15.85 34.70 60.92
CA LEU A 10 16.11 35.70 59.88
C LEU A 10 17.39 35.37 59.08
N LEU A 11 18.44 34.87 59.75
CA LEU A 11 19.66 34.39 59.08
C LEU A 11 19.39 33.18 58.20
N ALA A 12 18.59 32.22 58.67
CA ALA A 12 18.18 31.07 57.87
C ALA A 12 17.33 31.50 56.66
N PHE A 13 16.42 32.44 56.84
CA PHE A 13 15.60 32.98 55.75
C PHE A 13 16.44 33.73 54.70
N ALA A 14 17.40 34.54 55.15
CA ALA A 14 18.35 35.20 54.25
C ALA A 14 19.22 34.17 53.51
N ALA A 15 19.70 33.13 54.19
CA ALA A 15 20.49 32.06 53.56
C ALA A 15 19.70 31.29 52.49
N VAL A 16 18.40 31.03 52.73
CA VAL A 16 17.50 30.43 51.73
C VAL A 16 17.31 31.35 50.53
N LEU A 17 17.13 32.66 50.75
CA LEU A 17 17.03 33.64 49.66
C LEU A 17 18.32 33.73 48.82
N TYR A 18 19.50 33.70 49.46
CA TYR A 18 20.78 33.68 48.76
C TYR A 18 21.00 32.41 47.94
N LEU A 19 20.52 31.25 48.40
CA LEU A 19 20.61 29.99 47.66
C LEU A 19 19.77 30.02 46.36
N HIS A 20 18.59 30.66 46.40
CA HIS A 20 17.69 30.74 45.23
C HIS A 20 18.08 31.83 44.23
N ALA A 21 18.96 32.77 44.58
CA ALA A 21 19.37 33.87 43.71
C ALA A 21 20.35 33.44 42.59
N SER A 22 20.88 32.22 42.63
CA SER A 22 22.00 31.77 41.78
C SER A 22 21.59 30.98 40.53
N GLU A 23 20.29 30.84 40.23
CA GLU A 23 19.78 30.08 39.06
C GLU A 23 19.45 30.95 37.84
N ALA A 24 20.06 32.14 37.71
CA ALA A 24 19.93 32.93 36.49
C ALA A 24 20.73 32.26 35.36
N GLN A 25 20.04 31.59 34.44
CA GLN A 25 20.69 31.03 33.24
C GLN A 25 21.31 32.18 32.41
N PRO A 26 22.55 32.01 31.89
CA PRO A 26 23.17 33.02 31.03
C PRO A 26 22.28 33.31 29.83
N LEU A 27 22.12 34.59 29.46
CA LEU A 27 21.28 35.03 28.34
C LEU A 27 21.56 34.24 27.04
N ASP A 28 22.84 33.95 26.76
CA ASP A 28 23.26 33.18 25.59
C ASP A 28 22.63 31.78 25.53
N THR A 29 22.50 31.12 26.69
CA THR A 29 21.88 29.77 26.75
C THR A 29 20.38 29.82 26.45
N ILE A 30 19.71 30.91 26.85
CA ILE A 30 18.29 31.13 26.58
C ILE A 30 18.10 31.40 25.09
N VAL A 31 18.92 32.29 24.52
CA VAL A 31 18.88 32.63 23.08
C VAL A 31 19.16 31.40 22.23
N GLN A 32 20.20 30.62 22.55
CA GLN A 32 20.53 29.38 21.84
C GLN A 32 19.37 28.38 21.88
N ARG A 33 18.70 28.23 23.03
CA ARG A 33 17.53 27.36 23.16
C ARG A 33 16.40 27.80 22.24
N TYR A 34 16.09 29.09 22.19
CA TYR A 34 15.06 29.61 21.29
C TYR A 34 15.42 29.44 19.83
N VAL A 35 16.69 29.65 19.45
CA VAL A 35 17.16 29.40 18.09
C VAL A 35 17.02 27.93 17.73
N GLN A 36 17.43 27.02 18.61
CA GLN A 36 17.31 25.58 18.38
C GLN A 36 15.85 25.14 18.28
N GLN A 37 14.99 25.63 19.18
CA GLN A 37 13.56 25.38 19.13
C GLN A 37 12.96 25.91 17.82
N ALA A 38 13.31 27.13 17.41
CA ALA A 38 12.84 27.72 16.17
C ALA A 38 13.28 26.90 14.95
N LEU A 39 14.53 26.43 14.89
CA LEU A 39 15.01 25.59 13.79
C LEU A 39 14.31 24.23 13.74
N GLN A 40 14.06 23.61 14.90
CA GLN A 40 13.38 22.31 14.99
C GLN A 40 11.89 22.41 14.62
N SER A 41 11.22 23.48 15.05
CA SER A 41 9.79 23.71 14.78
C SER A 41 9.53 24.50 13.49
N ASN A 42 10.57 24.89 12.75
CA ASN A 42 10.41 25.67 11.53
C ASN A 42 9.72 24.83 10.44
N LEU A 43 8.44 25.14 10.20
CA LEU A 43 7.63 24.46 9.21
C LEU A 43 8.24 24.54 7.79
N ALA A 44 8.83 25.68 7.42
CA ALA A 44 9.45 25.82 6.10
C ALA A 44 10.67 24.90 5.94
N LEU A 45 11.51 24.75 6.98
CA LEU A 45 12.63 23.80 6.96
C LEU A 45 12.13 22.35 6.90
N GLN A 46 11.09 22.00 7.66
CA GLN A 46 10.48 20.68 7.61
C GLN A 46 9.93 20.36 6.21
N GLN A 47 9.21 21.30 5.59
CA GLN A 47 8.71 21.16 4.23
C GLN A 47 9.84 20.94 3.22
N LYS A 48 10.94 21.71 3.32
CA LYS A 48 12.11 21.53 2.46
C LYS A 48 12.74 20.15 2.64
N ASN A 49 12.87 19.67 3.87
CA ASN A 49 13.36 18.32 4.14
C ASN A 49 12.46 17.25 3.51
N ILE A 50 11.14 17.40 3.62
CA ILE A 50 10.17 16.49 2.96
C ILE A 50 10.36 16.54 1.44
N SER A 51 10.52 17.71 0.82
CA SER A 51 10.77 17.82 -0.62
C SER A 51 12.04 17.10 -1.06
N VAL A 52 13.12 17.17 -0.27
CA VAL A 52 14.36 16.44 -0.55
C VAL A 52 14.15 14.93 -0.44
N GLN A 53 13.43 14.46 0.58
CA GLN A 53 13.10 13.03 0.73
C GLN A 53 12.24 12.52 -0.44
N GLN A 54 11.25 13.30 -0.87
CA GLN A 54 10.43 12.97 -2.04
C GLN A 54 11.26 12.89 -3.31
N ALA A 55 12.19 13.82 -3.54
CA ALA A 55 13.08 13.79 -4.68
C ALA A 55 14.00 12.56 -4.66
N ALA A 56 14.51 12.18 -3.49
CA ALA A 56 15.33 10.97 -3.33
C ALA A 56 14.54 9.69 -3.62
N LEU A 57 13.30 9.58 -3.12
CA LEU A 57 12.41 8.46 -3.41
C LEU A 57 12.03 8.39 -4.90
N ALA A 58 11.71 9.53 -5.51
CA ALA A 58 11.42 9.60 -6.94
C ALA A 58 12.63 9.15 -7.78
N LEU A 59 13.84 9.54 -7.38
CA LEU A 59 15.07 9.06 -8.01
C LEU A 59 15.26 7.55 -7.82
N GLN A 60 14.95 7.01 -6.65
CA GLN A 60 15.02 5.56 -6.38
C GLN A 60 14.03 4.78 -7.26
N THR A 61 12.78 5.23 -7.35
CA THR A 61 11.75 4.64 -8.23
C THR A 61 12.15 4.74 -9.70
N ALA A 62 12.70 5.88 -10.12
CA ALA A 62 13.19 6.03 -11.49
C ALA A 62 14.33 5.03 -11.79
N LYS A 63 15.24 4.81 -10.82
CA LYS A 63 16.31 3.81 -10.94
C LYS A 63 15.79 2.38 -11.00
N SER A 64 14.73 2.05 -10.25
CA SER A 64 14.18 0.68 -10.27
C SER A 64 13.60 0.30 -11.63
N TYR A 65 13.14 1.25 -12.45
CA TYR A 65 12.69 0.97 -13.83
C TYR A 65 13.80 0.52 -14.79
N PHE A 66 15.08 0.66 -14.41
CA PHE A 66 16.21 0.15 -15.20
C PHE A 66 16.68 -1.24 -14.73
N LEU A 67 16.03 -1.82 -13.73
CA LEU A 67 16.30 -3.16 -13.24
C LEU A 67 15.23 -4.13 -13.77
N PRO A 68 15.54 -5.43 -13.94
CA PRO A 68 14.51 -6.42 -14.23
C PRO A 68 13.51 -6.51 -13.08
N SER A 69 12.23 -6.61 -13.41
CA SER A 69 11.14 -6.88 -12.46
C SER A 69 10.72 -8.33 -12.55
N VAL A 70 10.23 -8.92 -11.46
CA VAL A 70 9.55 -10.22 -11.49
C VAL A 70 8.28 -10.09 -10.66
N ASP A 71 7.14 -10.33 -11.28
CA ASP A 71 5.83 -10.24 -10.65
C ASP A 71 5.16 -11.60 -10.58
N PHE A 72 4.53 -11.90 -9.45
CA PHE A 72 3.77 -13.11 -9.23
C PHE A 72 2.29 -12.76 -9.08
N GLN A 73 1.44 -13.38 -9.89
CA GLN A 73 -0.01 -13.14 -9.88
C GLN A 73 -0.73 -14.48 -9.75
N ALA A 74 -1.69 -14.57 -8.84
CA ALA A 74 -2.55 -15.73 -8.67
C ALA A 74 -4.01 -15.28 -8.52
N ALA A 75 -4.91 -15.92 -9.26
CA ALA A 75 -6.34 -15.65 -9.24
C ALA A 75 -7.15 -16.94 -9.21
N TYR A 76 -8.25 -16.90 -8.47
CA TYR A 76 -9.29 -17.93 -8.49
C TYR A 76 -10.60 -17.27 -8.89
N GLN A 77 -11.22 -17.76 -9.97
CA GLN A 77 -12.49 -17.25 -10.46
C GLN A 77 -13.48 -18.40 -10.59
N SER A 78 -14.65 -18.26 -9.99
CA SER A 78 -15.74 -19.21 -10.17
C SER A 78 -17.02 -18.42 -10.38
N GLY A 79 -17.64 -18.58 -11.54
CA GLY A 79 -18.92 -17.96 -11.87
C GLY A 79 -19.98 -19.01 -12.14
N ARG A 80 -21.22 -18.72 -11.77
CA ARG A 80 -22.41 -19.48 -12.18
C ARG A 80 -23.38 -18.54 -12.87
N GLY A 81 -23.94 -18.99 -14.00
CA GLY A 81 -24.81 -18.16 -14.85
C GLY A 81 -24.03 -17.21 -15.75
N GLY A 82 -24.71 -16.18 -16.27
CA GLY A 82 -24.16 -15.25 -17.26
C GLY A 82 -24.83 -15.41 -18.63
N ARG A 83 -24.17 -14.93 -19.69
CA ARG A 83 -24.64 -15.19 -21.06
C ARG A 83 -24.27 -16.61 -21.46
N ALA A 84 -25.27 -17.40 -21.82
CA ALA A 84 -25.08 -18.65 -22.52
C ALA A 84 -24.86 -18.37 -24.01
N ILE A 85 -23.99 -19.16 -24.63
CA ILE A 85 -23.82 -19.19 -26.08
C ILE A 85 -24.44 -20.50 -26.54
N ASP A 86 -25.55 -20.37 -27.25
CA ASP A 86 -26.15 -21.49 -27.97
C ASP A 86 -25.32 -21.72 -29.23
N LEU A 87 -24.59 -22.83 -29.28
CA LEU A 87 -23.86 -23.28 -30.45
C LEU A 87 -24.72 -24.28 -31.21
N PRO A 88 -25.29 -23.89 -32.38
CA PRO A 88 -26.21 -24.75 -33.13
C PRO A 88 -25.44 -25.78 -33.98
N ILE A 89 -24.53 -26.54 -33.36
CA ILE A 89 -23.63 -27.48 -34.04
C ILE A 89 -24.41 -28.59 -34.74
N GLY A 90 -25.49 -29.08 -34.12
CA GLY A 90 -26.40 -30.05 -34.73
C GLY A 90 -27.07 -29.53 -35.99
N ASN A 91 -27.58 -28.30 -35.96
CA ASN A 91 -28.20 -27.68 -37.13
C ASN A 91 -27.20 -27.50 -38.29
N LEU A 92 -25.93 -27.25 -37.98
CA LEU A 92 -24.88 -27.04 -38.99
C LEU A 92 -24.34 -28.36 -39.54
N LEU A 93 -24.09 -29.36 -38.69
CA LEU A 93 -23.38 -30.58 -39.07
C LEU A 93 -24.29 -31.73 -39.51
N ASN A 94 -25.47 -31.89 -38.88
CA ASN A 94 -26.34 -33.04 -39.18
C ASN A 94 -26.78 -33.13 -40.65
N PRO A 95 -27.09 -32.02 -41.36
CA PRO A 95 -27.40 -32.09 -42.79
C PRO A 95 -26.24 -32.65 -43.61
N VAL A 96 -25.01 -32.20 -43.33
CA VAL A 96 -23.79 -32.67 -44.03
C VAL A 96 -23.52 -34.14 -43.70
N TYR A 97 -23.64 -34.53 -42.43
CA TYR A 97 -23.44 -35.91 -41.98
C TYR A 97 -24.45 -36.86 -42.60
N ASN A 98 -25.71 -36.45 -42.71
CA ASN A 98 -26.75 -37.23 -43.39
C ASN A 98 -26.41 -37.44 -44.87
N THR A 99 -25.97 -36.39 -45.58
CA THR A 99 -25.52 -36.52 -46.97
C THR A 99 -24.32 -37.46 -47.11
N LEU A 100 -23.33 -37.37 -46.22
CA LEU A 100 -22.16 -38.24 -46.24
C LEU A 100 -22.51 -39.69 -45.95
N ASN A 101 -23.41 -39.95 -44.98
CA ASN A 101 -23.88 -41.30 -44.70
C ASN A 101 -24.62 -41.91 -45.90
N GLN A 102 -25.46 -41.12 -46.59
CA GLN A 102 -26.16 -41.54 -47.82
C GLN A 102 -25.19 -41.86 -48.96
N LEU A 103 -24.20 -40.98 -49.20
CA LEU A 103 -23.22 -41.17 -50.29
C LEU A 103 -22.29 -42.36 -50.04
N THR A 104 -21.91 -42.61 -48.79
CA THR A 104 -21.01 -43.70 -48.43
C THR A 104 -21.72 -45.02 -48.16
N GLY A 105 -23.06 -45.04 -48.14
CA GLY A 105 -23.85 -46.21 -47.77
C GLY A 105 -23.53 -46.73 -46.36
N SER A 106 -23.06 -45.86 -45.47
CA SER A 106 -22.59 -46.22 -44.13
C SER A 106 -23.15 -45.25 -43.09
N ASN A 107 -23.25 -45.69 -41.83
CA ASN A 107 -23.66 -44.84 -40.71
C ASN A 107 -22.47 -44.47 -39.82
N ARG A 108 -21.41 -43.93 -40.43
CA ARG A 108 -20.18 -43.59 -39.71
C ARG A 108 -20.20 -42.18 -39.09
N PHE A 109 -21.12 -41.32 -39.52
CA PHE A 109 -21.27 -39.98 -38.98
C PHE A 109 -22.53 -39.91 -38.09
N PRO A 110 -22.39 -39.84 -36.75
CA PRO A 110 -23.54 -39.78 -35.83
C PRO A 110 -24.17 -38.38 -35.81
N ASN A 111 -25.46 -38.29 -35.49
CA ASN A 111 -26.09 -37.01 -35.21
C ASN A 111 -25.49 -36.38 -33.94
N VAL A 112 -25.29 -35.07 -33.99
CA VAL A 112 -24.82 -34.26 -32.87
C VAL A 112 -25.89 -33.27 -32.45
N ASP A 113 -25.96 -33.03 -31.14
CA ASP A 113 -26.90 -32.07 -30.56
C ASP A 113 -26.35 -30.65 -30.60
N ASN A 114 -27.25 -29.67 -30.48
CA ASN A 114 -26.84 -28.30 -30.19
C ASN A 114 -26.35 -28.22 -28.73
N VAL A 115 -25.32 -27.40 -28.51
CA VAL A 115 -24.68 -27.28 -27.20
C VAL A 115 -24.85 -25.86 -26.68
N GLU A 116 -25.27 -25.75 -25.43
CA GLU A 116 -25.29 -24.49 -24.69
C GLU A 116 -24.04 -24.43 -23.79
N THR A 117 -23.24 -23.36 -23.94
CA THR A 117 -22.03 -23.16 -23.10
C THR A 117 -22.06 -21.81 -22.39
N PHE A 118 -21.63 -21.78 -21.14
CA PHE A 118 -21.55 -20.55 -20.34
C PHE A 118 -20.23 -19.82 -20.58
N PHE A 119 -20.28 -18.48 -20.63
CA PHE A 119 -19.09 -17.64 -20.80
C PHE A 119 -18.17 -17.62 -19.58
N PHE A 120 -18.73 -17.73 -18.37
CA PHE A 120 -17.93 -17.68 -17.15
C PHE A 120 -17.38 -19.06 -16.79
N PRO A 121 -16.08 -19.17 -16.49
CA PRO A 121 -15.50 -20.43 -16.12
C PRO A 121 -15.90 -20.79 -14.68
N THR A 122 -16.07 -22.09 -14.44
CA THR A 122 -16.30 -22.66 -13.10
C THR A 122 -14.96 -23.15 -12.56
N ASN A 123 -14.64 -22.80 -11.32
CA ASN A 123 -13.42 -23.23 -10.62
C ASN A 123 -12.13 -22.98 -11.43
N PHE A 124 -11.99 -21.78 -12.01
CA PHE A 124 -10.82 -21.38 -12.77
C PHE A 124 -9.68 -20.94 -11.86
N TYR A 125 -8.50 -21.49 -12.09
CA TYR A 125 -7.27 -21.14 -11.38
C TYR A 125 -6.28 -20.56 -12.39
N ASP A 126 -5.71 -19.41 -12.07
CA ASP A 126 -4.79 -18.69 -12.92
C ASP A 126 -3.56 -18.27 -12.11
N VAL A 127 -2.39 -18.78 -12.46
CA VAL A 127 -1.13 -18.48 -11.78
C VAL A 127 -0.10 -18.08 -12.83
N LYS A 128 0.47 -16.88 -12.67
CA LYS A 128 1.38 -16.26 -13.63
C LYS A 128 2.62 -15.75 -12.94
N VAL A 129 3.74 -15.90 -13.62
CA VAL A 129 4.99 -15.19 -13.33
C VAL A 129 5.27 -14.29 -14.53
N GLN A 130 5.47 -13.00 -14.29
CA GLN A 130 5.83 -12.01 -15.30
C GLN A 130 7.26 -11.51 -15.00
N THR A 131 8.05 -11.25 -16.03
CA THR A 131 9.44 -10.78 -15.93
C THR A 131 9.69 -9.69 -16.96
#